data_AF-A0AAW9B7X1-F1
#
_entry.id   AF-A0AAW9B7X1-F1
#
_cell.length_a   1.000
_cell.length_b   1.000
_cell.length_c   1.000
_cell.angle_alpha   90.00
_cell.angle_beta   90.00
_cell.angle_gamma   90.00
#
_symmetry.space_group_name_H-M   'P 1'
#
loop_
_entity.id
_entity.type
_entity.pdbx_description
1 polymer ?
#
loop_
_entity_poly.entity_id
_entity_poly.type
_entity_poly.pdbx_seq_one_letter_code
_entity_poly.pdbx_strand_id
1 'polypeptide(L)' 'MQGQRIGYVRVSSFDQNPERQLEGVQVARVFTDKAS' A
#
# COMPACT_ATOMS: atom_id res chain seq x y z
N MET A 1 12.27 -12.65 -17.57
CA MET A 1 12.00 -12.51 -16.12
C MET A 1 10.84 -11.54 -15.95
N GLN A 2 9.66 -12.02 -15.57
CA GLN A 2 8.56 -11.14 -15.17
C GLN A 2 8.90 -10.55 -13.80
N GLY A 3 9.02 -9.22 -13.72
CA GLY A 3 9.25 -8.53 -12.46
C GLY A 3 8.05 -8.67 -11.53
N GLN A 4 8.29 -8.61 -10.21
CA GLN A 4 7.23 -8.56 -9.21
C GLN A 4 6.82 -7.10 -8.98
N ARG A 5 5.53 -6.81 -9.11
CA ARG A 5 4.98 -5.49 -8.77
C ARG A 5 4.78 -5.41 -7.26
N ILE A 6 5.40 -4.43 -6.62
CA ILE A 6 5.33 -4.21 -5.18
C ILE A 6 4.48 -2.97 -4.90
N GLY A 7 3.53 -3.08 -3.97
CA GLY A 7 2.72 -1.97 -3.47
C GLY A 7 3.31 -1.38 -2.18
N TYR A 8 3.17 -0.07 -2.01
CA TYR A 8 3.51 0.64 -0.78
C TYR A 8 2.36 1.57 -0.41
N VAL A 9 1.93 1.51 0.85
CA VAL A 9 0.84 2.30 1.41
C VAL A 9 1.39 3.07 2.61
N ARG A 10 1.15 4.38 2.66
CA ARG A 10 1.57 5.22 3.80
C ARG A 10 0.42 6.06 4.30
N VAL A 11 0.28 6.15 5.62
CA VAL A 11 -0.62 7.09 6.31
C VAL A 11 0.15 7.87 7.38
N SER A 12 -0.25 9.12 7.60
CA SER A 12 0.32 10.06 8.57
C SER A 12 -0.60 10.34 9.77
N SER A 13 -1.80 9.76 9.79
CA SER A 13 -2.75 9.81 10.90
C SER A 13 -3.59 8.54 10.92
N PHE A 14 -4.07 8.18 12.10
CA PHE A 14 -4.94 7.01 12.31
C PHE A 14 -6.30 7.12 11.61
N ASP A 15 -6.78 8.34 11.35
CA ASP A 15 -8.08 8.57 10.72
C ASP A 15 -8.07 8.36 9.20
N GLN A 16 -6.89 8.19 8.60
CA GLN A 16 -6.77 7.94 7.17
C GLN A 16 -7.11 6.48 6.85
N ASN A 17 -7.82 6.25 5.75
CA ASN A 17 -8.11 4.90 5.27
C ASN A 17 -6.99 4.41 4.31
N PRO A 18 -6.10 3.49 4.75
CA PRO A 18 -5.02 2.96 3.91
C PRO A 18 -5.51 2.03 2.79
N GLU A 19 -6.67 1.39 2.95
CA GLU A 19 -7.14 0.31 2.07
C GLU A 19 -7.50 0.81 0.67
N ARG A 20 -7.89 2.09 0.56
CA ARG A 20 -8.25 2.72 -0.73
C ARG A 20 -7.06 3.03 -1.64
N GLN A 21 -5.82 3.04 -1.15
CA GLN A 21 -4.67 3.50 -1.95
C GLN A 21 -4.30 2.53 -3.10
N LEU A 22 -4.54 1.23 -2.92
CA LEU A 22 -4.23 0.18 -3.91
C LEU A 22 -5.46 -0.59 -4.37
N GLU A 23 -6.66 -0.02 -4.19
CA GLU A 23 -7.90 -0.62 -4.65
C GLU A 23 -7.87 -0.85 -6.17
N GLY A 24 -8.14 -2.09 -6.60
CA GLY A 24 -8.06 -2.49 -8.02
C GLY A 24 -6.64 -2.69 -8.57
N VAL A 25 -5.60 -2.48 -7.75
CA VAL A 25 -4.20 -2.63 -8.18
C VAL A 25 -3.65 -4.00 -7.82
N GLN A 26 -3.45 -4.87 -8.80
CA GLN A 26 -2.76 -6.15 -8.57
C GLN A 26 -1.28 -5.93 -8.25
N VAL A 27 -0.84 -6.40 -7.09
CA VAL A 27 0.55 -6.41 -6.64
C VAL A 27 0.88 -7.76 -5.99
N ALA A 28 2.14 -8.17 -6.07
CA ALA A 28 2.61 -9.42 -5.47
C ALA A 28 2.81 -9.30 -3.94
N ARG A 29 3.05 -8.09 -3.46
CA ARG A 29 3.25 -7.78 -2.03
C ARG A 29 2.91 -6.33 -1.74
N VAL A 30 2.39 -6.07 -0.55
CA VAL A 30 2.14 -4.73 -0.03
C VAL A 30 2.98 -4.49 1.22
N PHE A 31 3.61 -3.31 1.31
CA PHE A 31 4.22 -2.80 2.53
C PHE A 31 3.40 -1.61 3.03
N THR A 32 3.22 -1.51 4.35
CA THR A 32 2.45 -0.43 4.95
C THR A 32 3.28 0.28 6.01
N ASP A 33 3.32 1.60 5.93
CA ASP A 33 3.97 2.47 6.90
C ASP A 33 2.93 3.41 7.54
N LYS A 34 2.99 3.50 8.87
CA LYS A 34 2.13 4.37 9.65
C LYS A 34 3.03 5.33 10.40
N ALA A 35 3.08 6.57 9.94
CA ALA A 35 3.70 7.64 10.69
C ALA A 35 2.68 8.10 11.73
N SER A 36 2.90 7.70 12.97
CA SER A 36 2.19 8.18 14.16
C SER A 36 3.20 8.82 15.10
#